data_AF-A0A4U6CM34-F1
#
_entry.id   AF-A0A4U6CM34-F1
#
_cell.length_a   1.000
_cell.length_b   1.000
_cell.length_c   1.000
_cell.angle_alpha   90.00
_cell.angle_beta   90.00
_cell.angle_gamma   90.00
#
_symmetry.space_group_name_H-M   'P 1'
#
loop_
_entity.id
_entity.type
_entity.pdbx_description
1 polymer ?
#
loop_
_entity_poly.entity_id
_entity_poly.type
_entity_poly.pdbx_seq_one_letter_code
_entity_poly.pdbx_strand_id
1 'polypeptide(L)' 'MATLALPEVFEMRLKVQELEGKVNSGELSLFERCEIEDEILELKEQLGEFDRLKFSDEGECLNCSA' A
#
# COMPACT_ATOMS: atom_id res chain seq x y z
N MET A 1 8.22 -7.27 13.67
CA MET A 1 7.57 -7.00 12.38
C MET A 1 6.09 -6.87 12.67
N ALA A 2 5.51 -5.71 12.41
CA ALA A 2 4.05 -5.54 12.53
C ALA A 2 3.41 -6.26 11.33
N THR A 3 2.71 -7.35 11.60
CA THR A 3 1.98 -8.11 10.58
C THR A 3 0.73 -7.33 10.19
N LEU A 4 0.69 -6.79 8.97
CA LEU A 4 -0.48 -6.06 8.45
C LEU A 4 -1.70 -6.98 8.33
N ALA A 5 -2.82 -6.60 8.94
CA ALA A 5 -4.07 -7.35 8.84
C ALA A 5 -4.79 -7.07 7.51
N LEU A 6 -5.64 -8.01 7.05
CA LEU A 6 -6.44 -7.85 5.83
C LEU A 6 -7.21 -6.50 5.73
N PRO A 7 -7.88 -6.02 6.80
CA PRO A 7 -8.54 -4.71 6.78
C PRO A 7 -7.56 -3.55 6.55
N GLU A 8 -6.39 -3.58 7.20
CA GLU A 8 -5.36 -2.55 7.06
C GLU A 8 -4.80 -2.53 5.62
N VAL A 9 -4.59 -3.70 5.02
CA VAL A 9 -4.21 -3.83 3.60
C VAL A 9 -5.26 -3.23 2.68
N PHE A 10 -6.55 -3.41 2.98
CA PHE A 10 -7.63 -2.83 2.19
C PHE A 10 -7.66 -1.30 2.31
N GLU A 11 -7.53 -0.76 3.52
CA GLU A 11 -7.44 0.68 3.78
C GLU A 11 -6.23 1.30 3.06
N MET A 12 -5.07 0.64 3.10
CA MET A 12 -3.87 1.09 2.39
C MET A 12 -4.07 1.11 0.88
N ARG A 13 -4.76 0.12 0.30
CA ARG A 13 -5.10 0.12 -1.14
C ARG A 13 -6.02 1.27 -1.53
N LEU A 14 -7.03 1.57 -0.70
CA LEU A 14 -7.90 2.73 -0.92
C LEU A 14 -7.11 4.04 -0.85
N LYS A 15 -6.19 4.15 0.12
CA LYS A 15 -5.32 5.32 0.29
C LYS A 15 -4.41 5.52 -0.94
N VAL A 16 -3.79 4.45 -1.44
CA VAL A 16 -2.98 4.50 -2.67
C VAL A 16 -3.82 5.01 -3.84
N GLN A 17 -5.04 4.49 -4.02
CA GLN A 17 -5.92 4.92 -5.11
C GLN A 17 -6.29 6.42 -5.00
N GLU A 18 -6.54 6.92 -3.79
CA GLU A 18 -6.82 8.34 -3.56
C GLU A 18 -5.61 9.21 -3.93
N LEU A 19 -4.41 8.84 -3.47
CA LEU A 19 -3.17 9.56 -3.74
C LEU A 19 -2.82 9.55 -5.23
N GLU A 20 -2.98 8.42 -5.91
CA GLU A 20 -2.82 8.32 -7.37
C GLU A 20 -3.82 9.21 -8.11
N GLY A 21 -5.06 9.31 -7.60
CA GLY A 21 -6.06 10.26 -8.10
C GLY A 21 -5.58 11.72 -7.98
N LYS A 22 -4.99 12.09 -6.83
CA LYS A 22 -4.44 13.43 -6.60
C LYS A 22 -3.28 13.74 -7.53
N VAL A 23 -2.32 12.82 -7.70
CA VAL A 23 -1.19 12.98 -8.64
C VAL A 23 -1.69 13.21 -10.07
N ASN A 24 -2.74 12.49 -10.49
CA ASN A 24 -3.29 12.59 -11.84
C ASN A 24 -4.21 13.81 -12.06
N SER A 25 -4.56 14.56 -11.01
CA SER A 25 -5.43 15.74 -11.11
C SER A 25 -4.79 16.90 -11.89
N GLY A 26 -3.45 16.97 -11.88
CA GLY A 26 -2.69 18.10 -12.45
C GLY A 26 -2.76 19.40 -11.63
N GLU A 27 -3.35 19.36 -10.42
CA GLU A 27 -3.51 20.54 -9.55
C GLU A 27 -2.30 20.75 -8.61
N LEU A 28 -1.41 19.78 -8.52
CA LEU A 28 -0.26 19.79 -7.61
C LEU A 28 0.96 20.46 -8.24
N SER A 29 1.74 21.15 -7.42
CA SER A 29 3.09 21.57 -7.80
C SER A 29 4.02 20.36 -7.95
N LEU A 30 5.18 20.55 -8.61
CA LEU A 30 6.17 19.49 -8.78
C LEU A 30 6.64 18.92 -7.43
N PHE A 31 6.82 19.77 -6.43
CA PHE A 31 7.29 19.34 -5.11
C PHE A 31 6.25 18.50 -4.38
N GLU A 32 5.00 18.97 -4.32
CA GLU A 32 3.88 18.22 -3.71
C GLU A 32 3.63 16.89 -4.43
N ARG A 33 3.81 16.88 -5.75
CA ARG A 33 3.72 15.65 -6.54
C ARG A 33 4.80 14.64 -6.13
N CYS A 34 6.04 15.08 -5.99
CA CYS A 34 7.13 14.20 -5.56
C CYS A 34 6.89 13.66 -4.13
N GLU A 35 6.44 14.49 -3.19
CA GLU A 35 6.11 14.03 -1.83
C GLU A 35 5.02 12.96 -1.83
N ILE A 36 3.96 13.15 -2.62
CA ILE A 36 2.88 12.17 -2.74
C ILE A 36 3.35 10.90 -3.46
N GLU A 37 4.18 11.03 -4.49
CA GLU A 37 4.76 9.87 -5.21
C GLU A 37 5.66 9.03 -4.29
N ASP A 38 6.43 9.66 -3.40
CA ASP A 38 7.22 8.97 -2.37
C ASP A 38 6.32 8.24 -1.36
N GLU A 39 5.24 8.87 -0.88
CA GLU A 39 4.26 8.23 0.02
C GLU A 39 3.59 7.02 -0.66
N ILE A 40 3.24 7.13 -1.96
CA ILE A 40 2.69 6.01 -2.74
C ILE A 40 3.70 4.85 -2.82
N LEU A 41 4.99 5.14 -3.00
CA LEU A 41 6.04 4.13 -3.07
C LEU A 41 6.17 3.37 -1.74
N GLU A 42 6.19 4.07 -0.62
CA GLU A 42 6.25 3.46 0.71
C GLU A 42 5.04 2.54 0.98
N LEU A 43 3.83 3.01 0.66
CA LEU A 43 2.60 2.21 0.81
C LEU A 43 2.62 0.96 -0.09
N LYS A 44 3.13 1.07 -1.32
CA LYS A 44 3.26 -0.06 -2.25
C LYS A 44 4.31 -1.07 -1.78
N GLU A 45 5.40 -0.62 -1.17
CA GLU A 45 6.39 -1.51 -0.58
C GLU A 45 5.79 -2.36 0.53
N GLN A 46 5.06 -1.74 1.46
CA GLN A 46 4.37 -2.41 2.56
C GLN A 46 3.30 -3.41 2.06
N LEU A 47 2.53 -3.04 1.03
CA LEU A 47 1.59 -3.96 0.37
C LEU A 47 2.31 -5.14 -0.29
N GLY A 48 3.46 -4.89 -0.93
CA GLY A 48 4.27 -5.94 -1.54
C GLY A 48 4.89 -6.89 -0.51
N GLU A 49 5.25 -6.41 0.68
CA GLU A 49 5.67 -7.26 1.80
C GLU A 49 4.54 -8.18 2.26
N PHE A 50 3.32 -7.65 2.40
CA PHE A 50 2.15 -8.46 2.72
C PHE A 50 1.90 -9.54 1.67
N ASP A 51 1.94 -9.20 0.38
CA ASP A 51 1.72 -10.17 -0.69
C ASP A 51 2.81 -11.26 -0.66
N ARG A 52 4.08 -10.90 -0.47
CA ARG A 52 5.18 -11.88 -0.32
C ARG A 52 4.96 -12.84 0.84
N LEU A 53 4.49 -12.34 1.99
CA LEU A 53 4.17 -13.16 3.16
C LEU A 53 2.94 -14.06 2.92
N LYS A 54 1.93 -13.57 2.20
CA LYS A 54 0.75 -14.35 1.82
C LYS A 54 1.08 -15.52 0.90
N PHE A 55 2.06 -15.35 0.00
CA PHE A 55 2.43 -16.34 -1.01
C PHE A 55 3.72 -17.12 -0.68
N SER A 56 4.29 -16.97 0.53
CA SER A 56 5.39 -17.83 0.96
C SER A 56 4.86 -19.23 1.28
N ASP A 57 5.46 -20.26 0.68
CA ASP A 57 5.10 -21.69 0.74
C ASP A 57 5.13 -22.35 2.15
N GLU A 58 5.21 -21.59 3.24
CA GLU A 58 5.40 -22.10 4.62
C GLU A 58 4.10 -22.35 5.42
N GLY A 59 2.92 -22.35 4.77
CA GLY A 59 1.65 -22.72 5.41
C GLY A 59 0.59 -21.62 5.37
N GLU A 60 -0.59 -21.92 5.90
CA GLU A 60 -1.77 -21.03 5.90
C GLU A 60 -1.39 -19.58 6.24
N CYS A 61 -1.68 -18.66 5.31
CA CYS A 61 -1.50 -17.22 5.52
C CYS A 61 -2.29 -16.81 6.78
N LEU A 62 -1.58 -16.61 7.90
CA LEU A 62 -2.14 -16.22 9.20
C LEU A 62 -2.94 -14.91 9.13
N ASN A 63 -2.66 -14.07 8.12
CA ASN A 63 -3.33 -12.80 7.91
C ASN A 63 -4.53 -12.89 6.95
N CYS A 64 -4.77 -14.06 6.34
CA CYS A 64 -5.83 -14.27 5.36
C CYS A 64 -7.09 -14.94 5.94
N SER A 65 -7.04 -15.33 7.22
CA SER A 65 -8.08 -16.10 7.94
C SER A 65 -8.60 -15.37 9.18
N ALA A 66 -8.84 -14.06 9.06
CA ALA A 66 -9.61 -13.24 10.01
C ALA A 66 -10.60 -12.35 9.27
#